data_AF-A0A9D3YUP8-F1
#
_entry.id   AF-A0A9D3YUP8-F1
#
_cell.length_a   1.000
_cell.length_b   1.000
_cell.length_c   1.000
_cell.angle_alpha   90.00
_cell.angle_beta   90.00
_cell.angle_gamma   90.00
#
_symmetry.space_group_name_H-M   'P 1'
#
loop_
_entity.id
_entity.type
_entity.pdbx_description
1 polymer ?
#
loop_
_entity_poly.entity_id
_entity_poly.type
_entity_poly.pdbx_seq_one_letter_code
_entity_poly.pdbx_strand_id
1 'polypeptide(L)'
;MNSKFIDESSGDSVGLVSVLHELADEKNKLSTSINKLREDVRDVNDKFKKVTADVNSKLEKVTEEMEKKLLHNIHNVIGTRIKKEQLKNKQEMEKEVHTLKDEFISDIACLQLQVHDINSKPQICRDLNVCIMNHAQTTNKNVNQIVKNLLADGLKLQHLDFRKAERKASKDSKPGVIIVTFYTNEDRDSVLNN
;
A
#
# COMPACT_ATOMS: atom_id res chain seq x y z
N MET A 1 18.45 -27.38 132.13
CA MET A 1 17.39 -27.76 131.17
C MET A 1 16.60 -26.49 130.89
N ASN A 2 16.96 -25.76 129.83
CA ASN A 2 16.30 -25.77 128.51
C ASN A 2 14.78 -25.56 128.68
N SER A 3 14.15 -24.55 128.13
CA SER A 3 14.37 -23.98 126.81
C SER A 3 13.72 -22.59 126.78
N LYS A 4 14.53 -21.57 126.51
CA LYS A 4 14.08 -20.23 126.14
C LYS A 4 14.17 -20.21 124.61
N PHE A 5 13.10 -20.59 123.93
CA PHE A 5 12.96 -20.36 122.49
C PHE A 5 11.90 -19.29 122.30
N ILE A 6 12.42 -18.12 121.96
CA ILE A 6 11.69 -16.93 121.57
C ILE A 6 11.10 -17.21 120.18
N ASP A 7 9.79 -17.05 120.13
CA ASP A 7 8.95 -16.55 119.03
C ASP A 7 9.70 -15.95 117.82
N GLU A 8 9.84 -16.70 116.72
CA GLU A 8 10.28 -16.16 115.41
C GLU A 8 9.49 -16.74 114.20
N SER A 9 8.33 -17.38 114.41
CA SER A 9 7.57 -17.99 113.30
C SER A 9 6.35 -17.20 112.83
N SER A 10 6.00 -16.07 113.45
CA SER A 10 4.78 -15.30 113.12
C SER A 10 5.01 -14.17 112.11
N GLY A 11 6.26 -13.81 111.81
CA GLY A 11 6.61 -12.73 110.86
C GLY A 11 6.54 -13.14 109.38
N ASP A 12 6.95 -14.37 109.05
CA ASP A 12 7.08 -14.83 107.65
C ASP A 12 5.73 -15.08 106.97
N SER A 13 4.71 -15.53 107.71
CA SER A 13 3.37 -15.75 107.15
C SER A 13 2.65 -14.45 106.79
N VAL A 14 2.86 -13.39 107.57
CA VAL A 14 2.32 -12.05 107.29
C VAL A 14 3.01 -11.42 106.07
N GLY A 15 4.33 -11.61 105.93
CA GLY A 15 5.09 -11.18 104.75
C GLY A 15 4.62 -11.86 103.46
N LEU A 16 4.41 -13.18 103.49
CA LEU A 16 3.89 -13.95 102.34
C LEU A 16 2.48 -13.52 101.92
N VAL A 17 1.61 -13.19 102.89
CA VAL A 17 0.26 -12.68 102.61
C VAL A 17 0.30 -11.31 101.92
N SER A 18 1.23 -10.43 102.31
CA SER A 18 1.44 -9.13 101.64
C SER A 18 1.86 -9.30 100.18
N VAL A 19 2.84 -10.18 99.92
CA VAL A 19 3.33 -10.48 98.56
C VAL A 19 2.22 -11.07 97.69
N LEU A 20 1.39 -11.96 98.22
CA LEU A 20 0.25 -12.51 97.49
C LEU A 20 -0.79 -11.44 97.11
N HIS A 21 -1.00 -10.45 97.98
CA HIS A 21 -1.91 -9.35 97.70
C HIS A 21 -1.36 -8.45 96.58
N GLU A 22 -0.08 -8.10 96.64
CA GLU A 22 0.61 -7.32 95.60
C GLU A 22 0.58 -8.03 94.23
N LEU A 23 0.85 -9.35 94.21
CA LEU A 23 0.77 -10.15 92.99
C LEU A 23 -0.65 -10.22 92.41
N ALA A 24 -1.68 -10.25 93.27
CA ALA A 24 -3.06 -10.22 92.83
C ALA A 24 -3.41 -8.87 92.17
N ASP A 25 -2.95 -7.77 92.76
CA ASP A 25 -3.12 -6.43 92.20
C ASP A 25 -2.38 -6.23 90.89
N GLU A 26 -1.14 -6.71 90.79
CA GLU A 26 -0.36 -6.70 89.54
C GLU A 26 -1.04 -7.52 88.45
N LYS A 27 -1.53 -8.72 88.78
CA LYS A 27 -2.31 -9.55 87.86
C LYS A 27 -3.56 -8.84 87.37
N ASN A 28 -4.27 -8.15 88.26
CA ASN A 28 -5.47 -7.38 87.90
C ASN A 28 -5.12 -6.22 86.96
N LYS A 29 -4.07 -5.45 87.28
CA LYS A 29 -3.57 -4.36 86.41
C LYS A 29 -3.17 -4.89 85.03
N LEU A 30 -2.43 -6.00 84.98
CA LEU A 30 -2.00 -6.62 83.74
C LEU A 30 -3.20 -7.11 82.91
N SER A 31 -4.20 -7.70 83.55
CA SER A 31 -5.45 -8.12 82.88
C SER A 31 -6.17 -6.94 82.23
N THR A 32 -6.29 -5.81 82.94
CA THR A 32 -6.85 -4.56 82.40
C THR A 32 -6.03 -4.04 81.21
N SER A 33 -4.70 -4.02 81.33
CA SER A 33 -3.81 -3.59 80.24
C SER A 33 -3.93 -4.48 78.99
N ILE A 34 -4.03 -5.80 79.16
CA ILE A 34 -4.22 -6.75 78.05
C ILE A 34 -5.55 -6.50 77.35
N ASN A 35 -6.63 -6.27 78.10
CA ASN A 35 -7.94 -5.97 77.51
C ASN A 35 -7.92 -4.67 76.72
N LYS A 36 -7.29 -3.62 77.26
CA LYS A 36 -7.11 -2.35 76.54
C LYS A 36 -6.30 -2.53 75.26
N LEU A 37 -5.19 -3.26 75.31
CA LEU A 37 -4.38 -3.55 74.11
C LEU A 37 -5.16 -4.33 73.06
N ARG A 38 -6.05 -5.26 73.46
CA ARG A 38 -6.92 -5.98 72.53
C ARG A 38 -7.92 -5.06 71.83
N GLU A 39 -8.46 -4.09 72.54
CA GLU A 39 -9.34 -3.06 71.97
C GLU A 39 -8.58 -2.15 71.02
N ASP A 40 -7.40 -1.66 71.43
CA ASP A 40 -6.54 -0.80 70.60
C ASP A 40 -6.14 -1.51 69.29
N VAL A 41 -5.76 -2.80 69.36
CA VAL A 41 -5.44 -3.60 68.16
C VAL A 41 -6.65 -3.76 67.24
N ARG A 42 -7.86 -3.92 67.80
CA ARG A 42 -9.09 -4.00 67.00
C ARG A 42 -9.38 -2.68 66.29
N ASP A 43 -9.29 -1.55 67.00
CA ASP A 43 -9.49 -0.22 66.43
C ASP A 43 -8.47 0.09 65.32
N VAL A 44 -7.20 -0.25 65.54
CA VAL A 44 -6.15 -0.12 64.51
C VAL A 44 -6.47 -0.97 63.28
N ASN A 45 -6.90 -2.22 63.47
CA ASN A 45 -7.27 -3.10 62.37
C ASN A 45 -8.49 -2.58 61.59
N ASP A 46 -9.49 -2.04 62.27
CA ASP A 46 -10.68 -1.48 61.63
C ASP A 46 -10.34 -0.18 60.87
N LYS A 47 -9.50 0.68 61.44
CA LYS A 47 -8.94 1.86 60.74
C LYS A 47 -8.16 1.46 59.51
N PHE A 48 -7.31 0.43 59.61
CA PHE A 48 -6.52 -0.07 58.49
C PHE A 48 -7.39 -0.59 57.34
N LYS A 49 -8.45 -1.35 57.65
CA LYS A 49 -9.44 -1.79 56.65
C LYS A 49 -10.12 -0.61 55.97
N LYS A 50 -10.53 0.40 56.73
CA LYS A 50 -11.17 1.60 56.20
C LYS A 50 -10.24 2.39 55.27
N VAL A 51 -8.98 2.58 55.67
CA VAL A 51 -7.97 3.26 54.84
C VAL A 51 -7.72 2.48 53.55
N THR A 52 -7.55 1.16 53.63
CA THR A 52 -7.36 0.31 52.46
C THR A 52 -8.53 0.44 51.47
N ALA A 53 -9.77 0.42 51.97
CA ALA A 53 -10.95 0.58 51.13
C ALA A 53 -11.04 1.97 50.48
N ASP A 54 -10.74 3.03 51.23
CA ASP A 54 -10.73 4.41 50.71
C ASP A 54 -9.65 4.62 49.64
N VAL A 55 -8.45 4.08 49.86
CA VAL A 55 -7.34 4.12 48.89
C VAL A 55 -7.72 3.39 47.61
N ASN A 56 -8.29 2.18 47.72
CA ASN A 56 -8.71 1.41 46.54
C ASN A 56 -9.79 2.16 45.74
N SER A 57 -10.80 2.73 46.40
CA SER A 57 -11.84 3.50 45.72
C SER A 57 -11.29 4.75 45.02
N LYS A 58 -10.32 5.44 45.63
CA LYS A 58 -9.64 6.58 45.01
C LYS A 58 -8.81 6.16 43.80
N LEU A 59 -8.12 5.02 43.88
CA LEU A 59 -7.32 4.49 42.79
C LEU A 59 -8.17 4.11 41.58
N GLU A 60 -9.33 3.48 41.81
CA GLU A 60 -10.30 3.17 40.75
C GLU A 60 -10.77 4.45 40.04
N LYS A 61 -11.19 5.48 40.78
CA LYS A 61 -11.63 6.76 40.19
C LYS A 61 -10.54 7.45 39.38
N VAL A 62 -9.30 7.47 39.89
CA VAL A 62 -8.16 8.05 39.17
C VAL A 62 -7.91 7.28 37.87
N THR A 63 -8.00 5.95 37.91
CA THR A 63 -7.83 5.10 36.72
C THR A 63 -8.88 5.40 35.67
N GLU A 64 -10.16 5.43 36.05
CA GLU A 64 -11.27 5.76 35.15
C GLU A 64 -11.12 7.17 34.53
N GLU A 65 -10.72 8.16 35.32
CA GLU A 65 -10.48 9.52 34.82
C GLU A 65 -9.31 9.58 33.84
N MET A 66 -8.22 8.85 34.11
CA MET A 66 -7.07 8.76 33.22
C MET A 66 -7.43 8.09 31.90
N GLU A 67 -8.16 6.96 31.95
CA GLU A 67 -8.67 6.28 30.76
C GLU A 67 -9.56 7.18 29.91
N LYS A 68 -10.49 7.89 30.55
CA LYS A 68 -11.39 8.84 29.86
C LYS A 68 -10.62 9.97 29.18
N LYS A 69 -9.62 10.55 29.85
CA LYS A 69 -8.75 11.60 29.28
C LYS A 69 -7.91 11.06 28.12
N LEU A 70 -7.38 9.84 28.26
CA LEU A 70 -6.60 9.19 27.21
C LEU A 70 -7.46 8.95 25.97
N LEU A 71 -8.65 8.37 26.13
CA LEU A 71 -9.59 8.13 25.05
C LEU A 71 -10.00 9.44 24.35
N HIS A 72 -10.27 10.49 25.13
CA HIS A 72 -10.59 11.81 24.60
C HIS A 72 -9.44 12.37 23.75
N ASN A 73 -8.20 12.29 24.24
CA ASN A 73 -7.02 12.76 23.51
C ASN A 73 -6.77 11.96 22.23
N ILE A 74 -6.90 10.62 22.28
CA ILE A 74 -6.77 9.77 21.10
C ILE A 74 -7.83 10.15 20.07
N HIS A 75 -9.10 10.22 20.46
CA HIS A 75 -10.19 10.52 19.52
C HIS A 75 -10.04 11.93 18.92
N ASN A 76 -9.79 12.94 19.75
CA ASN A 76 -9.77 14.32 19.28
C ASN A 76 -8.48 14.69 18.58
N VAL A 77 -7.31 14.39 19.17
CA VAL A 77 -6.04 14.85 18.59
C VAL A 77 -5.62 13.95 17.45
N ILE A 78 -5.56 12.63 17.69
CA ILE A 78 -5.08 11.69 16.68
C ILE A 78 -6.13 11.54 15.57
N GLY A 79 -7.40 11.37 15.94
CA GLY A 79 -8.49 11.26 14.97
C GLY A 79 -8.62 12.48 14.04
N THR A 80 -8.50 13.70 14.57
CA THR A 80 -8.53 14.91 13.71
C THR A 80 -7.28 15.04 12.86
N ARG A 81 -6.09 14.71 13.37
CA ARG A 81 -4.84 14.75 12.61
C ARG A 81 -4.85 13.77 11.45
N ILE A 82 -5.29 12.53 11.68
CA ILE A 82 -5.42 11.51 10.62
C ILE A 82 -6.39 11.99 9.53
N LYS A 83 -7.56 12.52 9.92
CA LYS A 83 -8.55 13.04 8.96
C LYS A 83 -7.98 14.19 8.10
N LYS A 84 -7.22 15.10 8.72
CA LYS A 84 -6.56 16.21 8.00
C LYS A 84 -5.51 15.71 7.01
N GLU A 85 -4.68 14.75 7.42
CA GLU A 85 -3.65 14.17 6.55
C GLU A 85 -4.27 13.43 5.36
N GLN A 86 -5.29 12.61 5.60
CA GLN A 86 -6.00 11.91 4.53
C GLN A 86 -6.66 12.88 3.53
N LEU A 87 -7.25 13.97 4.03
CA LEU A 87 -7.84 14.99 3.16
C LEU A 87 -6.77 15.67 2.31
N LYS A 88 -5.62 16.01 2.90
CA LYS A 88 -4.50 16.62 2.18
C LYS A 88 -3.97 15.70 1.08
N ASN A 89 -3.71 14.42 1.41
CA ASN A 89 -3.23 13.44 0.43
C ASN A 89 -4.23 13.25 -0.72
N LYS A 90 -5.53 13.23 -0.41
CA LYS A 90 -6.58 13.17 -1.44
C LYS A 90 -6.51 14.38 -2.38
N GLN A 91 -6.41 15.60 -1.82
CA GLN A 91 -6.32 16.82 -2.62
C GLN A 91 -5.05 16.88 -3.49
N GLU A 92 -3.95 16.31 -3.01
CA GLU A 92 -2.70 16.23 -3.77
C GLU A 92 -2.82 15.26 -4.95
N MET A 93 -3.35 14.06 -4.73
CA MET A 93 -3.65 13.12 -5.82
C MET A 93 -4.64 13.69 -6.84
N GLU A 94 -5.69 14.40 -6.39
CA GLU A 94 -6.65 15.03 -7.31
C GLU A 94 -5.97 16.07 -8.21
N LYS A 95 -5.03 16.86 -7.67
CA LYS A 95 -4.25 17.82 -8.47
C LYS A 95 -3.37 17.12 -9.50
N GLU A 96 -2.66 16.06 -9.09
CA GLU A 96 -1.80 15.29 -10.00
C GLU A 96 -2.60 14.67 -11.15
N VAL A 97 -3.78 14.09 -10.84
CA VAL A 97 -4.69 13.56 -11.86
C VAL A 97 -5.16 14.65 -12.82
N HIS A 98 -5.46 15.86 -12.33
CA HIS A 98 -5.82 16.98 -13.19
C HIS A 98 -4.68 17.39 -14.12
N THR A 99 -3.45 17.51 -13.60
CA THR A 99 -2.27 17.82 -14.41
C THR A 99 -2.05 16.76 -15.50
N LEU A 100 -2.07 15.47 -15.15
CA LEU A 100 -1.91 14.38 -16.12
C LEU A 100 -3.02 14.37 -17.18
N LYS A 101 -4.25 14.71 -16.79
CA LYS A 101 -5.36 14.83 -17.73
C LYS A 101 -5.14 15.96 -18.73
N ASP A 102 -4.66 17.12 -18.27
CA ASP A 102 -4.40 18.26 -19.13
C ASP A 102 -3.23 17.98 -20.10
N GLU A 103 -2.17 17.31 -19.63
CA GLU A 103 -1.06 16.83 -20.47
C GLU A 103 -1.57 15.86 -21.54
N PHE A 104 -2.37 14.86 -21.16
CA PHE A 104 -2.93 13.89 -22.10
C PHE A 104 -3.85 14.54 -23.16
N ILE A 105 -4.66 15.54 -22.77
CA ILE A 105 -5.49 16.30 -23.71
C ILE A 105 -4.60 17.06 -24.69
N SER A 106 -3.52 17.68 -24.22
CA SER A 106 -2.55 18.39 -25.07
C SER A 106 -1.91 17.44 -26.08
N ASP A 107 -1.46 16.26 -25.65
CA ASP A 107 -0.87 15.25 -26.52
C ASP A 107 -1.84 14.78 -27.61
N ILE A 108 -3.10 14.52 -27.24
CA ILE A 108 -4.15 14.18 -28.21
C ILE A 108 -4.33 15.30 -29.24
N ALA A 109 -4.39 16.56 -28.80
CA ALA A 109 -4.54 17.69 -29.72
C ALA A 109 -3.37 17.80 -30.70
N CYS A 110 -2.13 17.59 -30.23
CA CYS A 110 -0.94 17.54 -31.08
C CYS A 110 -1.02 16.40 -32.12
N LEU A 111 -1.42 15.20 -31.70
CA LEU A 111 -1.59 14.07 -32.63
C LEU A 111 -2.68 14.33 -33.66
N GLN A 112 -3.80 14.93 -33.27
CA GLN A 112 -4.88 15.30 -34.20
C GLN A 112 -4.40 16.29 -35.26
N LEU A 113 -3.60 17.28 -34.88
CA LEU A 113 -2.99 18.23 -35.82
C LEU A 113 -2.02 17.54 -36.80
N GLN A 114 -1.18 16.62 -36.31
CA GLN A 114 -0.27 15.87 -37.17
C GLN A 114 -1.01 15.00 -38.20
N VAL A 115 -2.08 14.31 -37.77
CA VAL A 115 -2.92 13.50 -38.67
C VAL A 115 -3.61 14.38 -39.71
N HIS A 116 -4.12 15.56 -39.29
CA HIS A 116 -4.70 16.52 -40.21
C HIS A 116 -3.68 16.95 -41.28
N ASP A 117 -2.46 17.31 -40.87
CA ASP A 117 -1.39 17.70 -41.78
C ASP A 117 -1.03 16.62 -42.80
N ILE A 118 -1.00 15.35 -42.38
CA ILE A 118 -0.75 14.19 -43.27
C ILE A 118 -1.88 14.05 -44.30
N ASN A 119 -3.12 14.29 -43.89
CA ASN A 119 -4.29 14.16 -44.76
C ASN A 119 -4.51 15.37 -45.66
N SER A 120 -4.03 16.56 -45.27
CA SER A 120 -4.15 17.78 -46.07
C SER A 120 -3.03 17.96 -47.10
N LYS A 121 -1.92 17.22 -46.98
CA LYS A 121 -0.82 17.27 -47.95
C LYS A 121 -1.09 16.31 -49.12
N PRO A 122 -0.78 16.71 -50.37
CA PRO A 122 -0.87 15.80 -51.51
C PRO A 122 0.01 14.56 -51.28
N GLN A 123 -0.61 13.40 -51.09
CA GLN A 123 0.11 12.13 -51.05
C GLN A 123 0.42 11.72 -52.49
N ILE A 124 1.70 11.71 -52.87
CA ILE A 124 2.11 11.19 -54.18
C ILE A 124 2.11 9.66 -54.10
N CYS A 125 0.95 9.04 -54.32
CA CYS A 125 0.86 7.62 -54.65
C CYS A 125 1.47 7.43 -56.06
N ARG A 126 2.78 7.25 -56.14
CA ARG A 126 3.43 6.90 -57.41
C ARG A 126 3.08 5.45 -57.71
N ASP A 127 2.26 5.22 -58.73
CA ASP A 127 1.93 3.87 -59.19
C ASP A 127 3.23 3.11 -59.52
N LEU A 128 3.56 2.09 -58.73
CA LEU A 128 4.73 1.22 -58.93
C LEU A 128 4.56 0.26 -60.12
N ASN A 129 3.61 0.55 -61.01
CA ASN A 129 3.16 -0.37 -62.05
C ASN A 129 3.72 0.03 -63.43
N VAL A 130 4.19 -0.94 -64.20
CA VAL A 130 4.50 -0.82 -65.63
C VAL A 130 3.59 -1.76 -66.42
N CYS A 131 3.04 -1.26 -67.52
CA CYS A 131 2.21 -2.03 -68.43
C CYS A 131 3.02 -2.47 -69.66
N ILE A 132 3.17 -3.78 -69.84
CA ILE A 132 3.80 -4.36 -71.02
C ILE A 132 2.68 -4.77 -71.99
N MET A 133 2.61 -4.06 -73.12
CA MET A 133 1.64 -4.29 -74.19
C MET A 133 2.25 -5.17 -75.31
N ASN A 134 1.39 -5.76 -76.13
CA ASN A 134 1.77 -6.52 -77.35
C ASN A 134 2.67 -7.74 -77.15
N HIS A 135 2.88 -8.23 -75.93
CA HIS A 135 3.61 -9.47 -75.75
C HIS A 135 2.72 -10.68 -76.10
N ALA A 136 3.08 -11.37 -77.20
CA ALA A 136 2.42 -12.55 -77.73
C ALA A 136 1.98 -13.52 -76.63
N GLN A 137 0.82 -14.16 -76.80
CA GLN A 137 0.38 -15.23 -75.90
C GLN A 137 1.34 -16.41 -76.07
N THR A 138 2.39 -16.42 -75.25
CA THR A 138 3.29 -17.57 -75.16
C THR A 138 2.55 -18.73 -74.51
N THR A 139 2.84 -19.96 -74.93
CA THR A 139 2.36 -21.19 -74.28
C THR A 139 2.87 -21.32 -72.83
N ASN A 140 3.88 -20.53 -72.45
CA ASN A 140 4.37 -20.41 -71.09
C ASN A 140 3.37 -19.66 -70.21
N LYS A 141 2.77 -20.36 -69.23
CA LYS A 141 1.78 -19.81 -68.30
C LYS A 141 2.39 -18.95 -67.18
N ASN A 142 3.72 -18.96 -67.00
CA ASN A 142 4.36 -18.24 -65.90
C ASN A 142 4.72 -16.80 -66.30
N VAL A 143 3.80 -15.87 -65.99
CA VAL A 143 3.95 -14.42 -66.27
C VAL A 143 5.20 -13.83 -65.61
N ASN A 144 5.58 -14.29 -64.41
CA ASN A 144 6.78 -13.79 -63.74
C ASN A 144 8.05 -14.18 -64.51
N GLN A 145 8.13 -15.41 -65.01
CA GLN A 145 9.31 -15.84 -65.78
C GLN A 145 9.45 -15.07 -67.10
N ILE A 146 8.31 -14.78 -67.75
CA ILE A 146 8.27 -13.96 -68.96
C ILE A 146 8.85 -12.57 -68.68
N VAL A 147 8.42 -11.91 -67.60
CA VAL A 147 8.92 -10.59 -67.24
C VAL A 147 10.39 -10.64 -66.87
N LYS A 148 10.87 -11.66 -66.14
CA LYS A 148 12.30 -11.83 -65.85
C LYS A 148 13.14 -11.93 -67.12
N ASN A 149 12.70 -12.72 -68.10
CA ASN A 149 13.41 -12.85 -69.37
C ASN A 149 13.40 -11.53 -70.16
N LEU A 150 12.28 -10.79 -70.18
CA LEU A 150 12.21 -9.48 -70.84
C LEU A 150 13.15 -8.46 -70.19
N LEU A 151 13.20 -8.42 -68.86
CA LEU A 151 14.11 -7.53 -68.14
C LEU A 151 15.57 -7.90 -68.41
N ALA A 152 15.92 -9.19 -68.35
CA ALA A 152 17.29 -9.66 -68.58
C ALA A 152 17.75 -9.52 -70.03
N ASP A 153 16.98 -10.08 -70.98
CA ASP A 153 17.41 -10.22 -72.38
C ASP A 153 16.98 -9.03 -73.24
N GLY A 154 15.81 -8.43 -72.95
CA GLY A 154 15.25 -7.34 -73.72
C GLY A 154 15.84 -5.98 -73.34
N LEU A 155 15.87 -5.67 -72.04
CA LEU A 155 16.27 -4.36 -71.53
C LEU A 155 17.67 -4.35 -70.89
N LYS A 156 18.33 -5.51 -70.75
CA LYS A 156 19.62 -5.68 -70.06
C LYS A 156 19.59 -5.23 -68.60
N LEU A 157 18.44 -5.36 -67.95
CA LEU A 157 18.14 -4.99 -66.56
C LEU A 157 18.04 -6.23 -65.66
N GLN A 158 19.00 -7.15 -65.77
CA GLN A 158 19.02 -8.43 -65.04
C GLN A 158 19.11 -8.31 -63.50
N HIS A 159 19.40 -7.12 -62.99
CA HIS A 159 19.52 -6.82 -61.55
C HIS A 159 18.20 -6.31 -60.94
N LEU A 160 17.19 -6.02 -61.76
CA LEU A 160 15.91 -5.51 -61.27
C LEU A 160 15.00 -6.65 -60.83
N ASP A 161 14.51 -6.54 -59.60
CA ASP A 161 13.46 -7.40 -59.06
C ASP A 161 12.11 -6.67 -59.05
N PHE A 162 11.03 -7.45 -59.10
CA PHE A 162 9.68 -6.93 -59.07
C PHE A 162 8.81 -7.74 -58.10
N ARG A 163 7.81 -7.07 -57.52
CA ARG A 163 6.92 -7.64 -56.52
C ARG A 163 5.95 -8.65 -57.11
N LYS A 164 5.39 -8.33 -58.28
CA LYS A 164 4.36 -9.15 -58.92
C LYS A 164 4.27 -8.85 -60.41
N ALA A 165 4.03 -9.87 -61.22
CA ALA A 165 3.59 -9.68 -62.60
C ALA A 165 2.29 -10.46 -62.85
N GLU A 166 1.29 -9.79 -63.44
CA GLU A 166 -0.02 -10.36 -63.72
C GLU A 166 -0.49 -10.01 -65.12
N ARG A 167 -1.04 -10.98 -65.84
CA ARG A 167 -1.70 -10.72 -67.11
C ARG A 167 -3.16 -10.37 -66.87
N LYS A 168 -3.58 -9.19 -67.29
CA LYS A 168 -4.99 -8.78 -67.31
C LYS A 168 -5.55 -8.88 -68.72
N ALA A 169 -6.77 -9.43 -68.82
CA ALA A 169 -7.50 -9.41 -70.07
C ALA A 169 -7.83 -7.96 -70.43
N SER A 170 -7.44 -7.54 -71.63
CA SER A 170 -7.88 -6.28 -72.21
C SER A 170 -9.10 -6.54 -73.08
N LYS A 171 -10.14 -5.69 -72.98
CA LYS A 171 -11.32 -5.77 -73.86
C LYS A 171 -10.96 -5.42 -75.31
N ASP A 172 -9.89 -4.63 -75.49
CA ASP A 172 -9.55 -4.01 -76.77
C ASP A 172 -8.24 -4.52 -77.39
N SER A 173 -7.47 -5.37 -76.69
CA SER A 173 -6.21 -5.93 -77.22
C SER A 173 -6.06 -7.43 -76.95
N LYS A 174 -5.97 -8.21 -78.03
CA LYS A 174 -5.32 -9.53 -78.02
C LYS A 174 -3.91 -9.34 -78.60
N PRO A 175 -2.84 -9.66 -77.87
CA PRO A 175 -2.79 -10.31 -76.54
C PRO A 175 -3.06 -9.34 -75.36
N GLY A 176 -3.57 -9.87 -74.23
CA GLY A 176 -3.85 -9.10 -73.01
C GLY A 176 -2.59 -8.49 -72.36
N VAL A 177 -2.76 -7.44 -71.56
CA VAL A 177 -1.68 -6.62 -70.98
C VAL A 177 -1.06 -7.31 -69.77
N ILE A 178 0.27 -7.24 -69.63
CA ILE A 178 0.97 -7.66 -68.41
C ILE A 178 1.23 -6.42 -67.57
N ILE A 179 0.78 -6.44 -66.31
CA ILE A 179 1.08 -5.41 -65.33
C ILE A 179 2.17 -5.93 -64.40
N VAL A 180 3.25 -5.16 -64.28
CA VAL A 180 4.39 -5.47 -63.42
C VAL A 180 4.47 -4.44 -62.31
N THR A 181 4.42 -4.87 -61.06
CA THR A 181 4.56 -4.01 -59.89
C THR A 181 5.97 -4.12 -59.33
N PHE A 182 6.69 -3.01 -59.24
CA PHE A 182 8.06 -2.94 -58.70
C PHE A 182 8.08 -2.64 -57.19
N TYR A 183 9.22 -2.90 -56.55
CA TYR A 183 9.40 -2.56 -55.13
C TYR A 183 9.70 -1.08 -54.92
N THR A 184 10.39 -0.46 -55.87
CA THR A 184 10.80 0.94 -55.80
C THR A 184 10.42 1.71 -57.08
N ASN A 185 10.37 3.04 -56.97
CA ASN A 185 10.17 3.90 -58.13
C ASN A 185 11.41 3.90 -59.05
N GLU A 186 12.60 3.74 -58.50
CA GLU A 186 13.86 3.72 -59.25
C GLU A 186 13.92 2.52 -60.20
N ASP A 187 13.48 1.35 -59.75
CA ASP A 187 13.40 0.14 -60.60
C ASP A 187 12.38 0.32 -61.72
N ARG A 188 11.19 0.86 -61.38
CA ARG A 188 10.13 1.16 -62.36
C ARG A 188 10.63 2.16 -63.41
N ASP A 189 11.28 3.23 -62.97
CA ASP A 189 11.76 4.30 -63.84
C ASP A 189 12.93 3.82 -64.71
N SER A 190 13.77 2.91 -64.20
CA SER A 190 14.81 2.25 -64.99
C SER A 190 14.24 1.42 -66.14
N VAL A 191 13.05 0.84 -65.97
CA VAL A 191 12.34 0.10 -67.03
C VAL A 191 11.65 1.06 -68.01
N LEU A 192 11.07 2.17 -67.54
CA LEU A 192 10.39 3.14 -68.40
C LEU A 192 11.33 4.02 -69.24
N ASN A 193 12.56 4.22 -68.77
CA ASN A 193 13.57 5.04 -69.44
C ASN A 193 14.50 4.26 -70.37
N ASN A 194 14.26 2.96 -70.56
CA ASN A 194 15.00 2.06 -71.44
C ASN A 194 14.28 1.94 -72.80
#